data_AF-A0A914USN8-F1
#
_entry.id   AF-A0A914USN8-F1
#
_cell.length_a   1.000
_cell.length_b   1.000
_cell.length_c   1.000
_cell.angle_alpha   90.00
_cell.angle_beta   90.00
_cell.angle_gamma   90.00
#
_symmetry.space_group_name_H-M   'P 1'
#
loop_
_entity.id
_entity.type
_entity.pdbx_description
1 polymer ?
#
loop_
_entity_poly.entity_id
_entity_poly.type
_entity_poly.pdbx_seq_one_letter_code
_entity_poly.pdbx_strand_id
1 'polypeptide(L)'
;MQASSVPTDVEALKIPPMYKSYERRNPNGSGFLKETFLRYDSKDYRGYRAGSRSLFFASQRSLQLLNTTADIYTDGIFETTPGLFSQFYTIHVRYQGGKHTIPCLYIFMPNWQKQTYIKVLHLKQLCLQMSLLLLYHDRLRTGRSGSFPASMTES
;
A
#
# COMPACT_ATOMS: atom_id res chain seq x y z
N MET A 1 19.88 -11.47 23.13
CA MET A 1 18.96 -10.65 22.33
C MET A 1 18.86 -9.28 23.00
N GLN A 2 19.44 -8.24 22.40
CA GLN A 2 19.31 -6.88 22.93
C GLN A 2 17.91 -6.38 22.53
N ALA A 3 17.05 -6.09 23.50
CA ALA A 3 15.77 -5.48 23.23
C ALA A 3 16.03 -4.14 22.51
N SER A 4 15.66 -4.06 21.25
CA SER A 4 15.57 -2.77 20.56
C SER A 4 14.64 -1.91 21.40
N SER A 5 15.18 -0.86 22.03
CA SER A 5 14.39 0.15 22.74
C SER A 5 13.22 0.55 21.86
N VAL A 6 11.99 0.44 22.38
CA VAL A 6 10.79 0.83 21.65
C VAL A 6 10.94 2.30 21.27
N PRO A 7 10.88 2.66 19.97
CA PRO A 7 11.00 4.06 19.58
C PRO A 7 9.86 4.86 20.22
N THR A 8 10.21 5.97 20.85
CA THR A 8 9.26 6.93 21.46
C THR A 8 8.93 8.09 20.52
N ASP A 9 9.63 8.17 19.39
CA ASP A 9 9.47 9.19 18.37
C ASP A 9 9.41 8.54 16.97
N VAL A 10 8.48 9.04 16.14
CA VAL A 10 8.26 8.58 14.77
C VAL A 10 9.47 8.84 13.88
N GLU A 11 10.32 9.82 14.22
CA GLU A 11 11.58 10.05 13.51
C GLU A 11 12.63 8.98 13.80
N ALA A 12 12.70 8.53 15.06
CA ALA A 12 13.63 7.49 15.50
C ALA A 12 13.21 6.10 15.01
N LEU A 13 11.95 5.93 14.58
CA LEU A 13 11.43 4.67 14.07
C LEU A 13 12.21 4.20 12.82
N LYS A 14 12.95 3.10 12.98
CA LYS A 14 13.57 2.38 11.86
C LYS A 14 12.70 1.19 11.51
N ILE A 15 12.18 1.14 10.29
CA ILE A 15 11.38 0.00 9.82
C ILE A 15 12.33 -1.18 9.52
N PRO A 16 12.21 -2.32 10.23
CA PRO A 16 13.06 -3.47 9.96
C PRO A 16 12.89 -3.99 8.53
N PRO A 17 13.94 -4.50 7.87
CA PRO A 17 13.87 -4.95 6.47
C PRO A 17 12.76 -5.97 6.18
N MET A 18 12.46 -6.85 7.14
CA MET A 18 11.40 -7.85 7.05
C MET A 18 9.99 -7.27 6.90
N TYR A 19 9.75 -6.02 7.30
CA TYR A 19 8.46 -5.34 7.09
C TYR A 19 8.43 -4.51 5.80
N LYS A 20 9.59 -4.32 5.15
CA LYS A 20 9.66 -3.56 3.89
C LYS A 20 9.37 -4.42 2.67
N SER A 21 9.56 -5.73 2.77
CA SER A 21 9.36 -6.69 1.68
C SER A 21 9.02 -8.07 2.21
N TYR A 22 8.31 -8.87 1.41
CA TYR A 22 8.03 -10.27 1.70
C TYR A 22 8.34 -11.14 0.49
N GLU A 23 8.46 -12.45 0.71
CA GLU A 23 8.57 -13.42 -0.36
C GLU A 23 7.20 -13.98 -0.69
N ARG A 24 6.88 -14.06 -1.99
CA ARG A 24 5.69 -14.75 -2.47
C ARG A 24 6.06 -15.84 -3.45
N ARG A 25 5.23 -16.86 -3.57
CA ARG A 25 5.41 -17.89 -4.58
C ARG A 25 5.37 -17.27 -5.99
N ASN A 26 6.27 -17.72 -6.84
CA ASN A 26 6.28 -17.32 -8.23
C ASN A 26 5.01 -17.87 -8.92
N PRO A 27 4.25 -17.08 -9.70
CA PRO A 27 2.99 -17.56 -10.28
C PRO A 27 3.19 -18.68 -11.30
N ASN A 28 4.40 -18.79 -11.87
CA ASN A 28 4.80 -19.87 -12.77
C ASN A 28 5.24 -21.16 -12.02
N GLY A 29 5.19 -21.16 -10.67
CA GLY A 29 5.60 -22.29 -9.84
C GLY A 29 7.09 -22.37 -9.52
N SER A 30 7.97 -21.55 -10.11
CA SER A 30 9.41 -21.59 -9.86
C SER A 30 9.82 -20.76 -8.64
N GLY A 31 9.79 -21.39 -7.47
CA GLY A 31 10.32 -20.82 -6.22
C GLY A 31 9.58 -19.57 -5.72
N PHE A 32 10.33 -18.64 -5.15
CA PHE A 32 9.81 -17.42 -4.53
C PHE A 32 10.35 -16.15 -5.21
N LEU A 33 9.52 -15.12 -5.24
CA LEU A 33 9.85 -13.77 -5.68
C LEU A 33 9.79 -12.85 -4.47
N LYS A 34 10.84 -12.06 -4.29
CA LYS A 34 10.84 -10.97 -3.31
C LYS A 34 10.02 -9.81 -3.84
N GLU A 35 9.10 -9.32 -3.02
CA GLU A 35 8.21 -8.21 -3.37
C GLU A 35 8.26 -7.11 -2.31
N THR A 36 8.35 -5.86 -2.75
CA THR A 36 8.24 -4.69 -1.89
C THR A 36 6.85 -4.59 -1.28
N PHE A 37 6.76 -4.23 0.00
CA PHE A 37 5.50 -4.05 0.72
C PHE A 37 5.36 -2.62 1.25
N LEU A 38 6.43 -2.06 1.83
CA LEU A 38 6.49 -0.64 2.15
C LEU A 38 6.62 0.14 0.83
N ARG A 39 5.53 0.75 0.37
CA ARG A 39 5.45 1.45 -0.92
C ARG A 39 5.85 2.91 -0.82
N TYR A 40 5.62 3.52 0.33
CA TYR A 40 5.95 4.90 0.56
C TYR A 40 6.28 5.14 2.03
N ASP A 41 7.37 5.87 2.24
CA ASP A 41 7.77 6.45 3.51
C ASP A 41 8.00 7.94 3.28
N SER A 42 7.14 8.78 3.85
CA SER A 42 7.22 10.21 3.58
C SER A 42 8.52 10.85 4.07
N LYS A 43 9.26 10.18 4.96
CA LYS A 43 10.56 10.65 5.45
C LYS A 43 11.58 10.78 4.31
N ASP A 44 11.44 9.99 3.26
CA ASP A 44 12.33 10.00 2.10
C ASP A 44 11.99 11.12 1.10
N TYR A 45 10.91 11.89 1.33
CA TYR A 45 10.49 12.98 0.45
C TYR A 45 11.26 14.28 0.74
N ARG A 46 11.74 14.98 -0.30
CA ARG A 46 12.54 16.21 -0.17
C ARG A 46 11.86 17.36 0.61
N GLY A 47 10.54 17.40 0.66
CA GLY A 47 9.76 18.39 1.41
C GLY A 47 9.25 17.91 2.76
N TYR A 48 9.83 16.84 3.30
CA TYR A 48 9.42 16.24 4.58
C TYR A 48 9.53 17.22 5.75
N ARG A 49 8.56 17.19 6.66
CA ARG A 49 8.58 17.93 7.93
C ARG A 49 8.57 16.94 9.09
N ALA A 50 9.41 17.16 10.10
CA ALA A 50 9.45 16.32 11.29
C ALA A 50 8.05 16.18 11.92
N GLY A 51 7.71 14.97 12.37
CA GLY A 51 6.39 14.65 12.94
C GLY A 51 5.26 14.50 11.92
N SER A 52 5.52 14.62 10.61
CA SER A 52 4.52 14.40 9.55
C SER A 52 4.67 13.07 8.82
N ARG A 53 5.37 12.10 9.44
CA ARG A 53 5.68 10.82 8.80
C ARG A 53 4.40 10.05 8.48
N SER A 54 4.32 9.58 7.24
CA SER A 54 3.28 8.65 6.81
C SER A 54 3.93 7.43 6.16
N LEU A 55 3.43 6.24 6.49
CA LEU A 55 3.92 4.98 5.95
C LEU A 55 2.79 4.25 5.22
N PHE A 56 3.06 3.78 4.01
CA PHE A 56 2.06 3.13 3.17
C PHE A 56 2.55 1.71 2.85
N PHE A 57 1.72 0.74 3.17
CA PHE A 57 1.99 -0.66 2.92
C PHE A 57 0.92 -1.25 1.98
N ALA A 58 1.37 -1.89 0.92
CA ALA A 58 0.49 -2.59 -0.01
C ALA A 58 1.26 -3.66 -0.80
N SER A 59 0.63 -4.80 -1.05
CA SER A 59 1.11 -5.74 -2.06
C SER A 59 0.80 -5.24 -3.47
N GLN A 60 1.53 -5.74 -4.46
CA GLN A 60 1.34 -5.46 -5.87
C GLN A 60 -0.05 -5.90 -6.31
N ARG A 61 -0.50 -7.06 -5.81
CA ARG A 61 -1.87 -7.53 -6.04
C ARG A 61 -2.91 -6.57 -5.48
N SER A 62 -2.67 -6.01 -4.29
CA SER A 62 -3.58 -5.03 -3.71
C SER A 62 -3.64 -3.74 -4.52
N LEU A 63 -2.49 -3.26 -5.01
CA LEU A 63 -2.44 -2.10 -5.91
C LEU A 63 -3.16 -2.37 -7.24
N GLN A 64 -3.00 -3.58 -7.81
CA GLN A 64 -3.76 -4.00 -8.99
C GLN A 64 -5.27 -3.94 -8.74
N LEU A 65 -5.73 -4.52 -7.64
CA LEU A 65 -7.16 -4.53 -7.28
C LEU A 65 -7.70 -3.11 -7.12
N LEU A 66 -6.95 -2.24 -6.42
CA LEU A 66 -7.29 -0.82 -6.25
C LEU A 66 -7.35 -0.04 -7.57
N ASN A 67 -6.70 -0.52 -8.62
CA ASN A 67 -6.71 0.09 -9.95
C ASN A 67 -7.83 -0.46 -10.85
N THR A 68 -8.42 -1.62 -10.52
CA THR A 68 -9.46 -2.28 -11.32
C THR A 68 -10.88 -2.06 -10.81
N THR A 69 -11.06 -1.56 -9.59
CA THR A 69 -12.38 -1.31 -8.98
C THR A 69 -12.71 0.17 -8.89
N ALA A 70 -13.97 0.52 -9.12
CA ALA A 70 -14.50 1.85 -8.79
C ALA A 70 -14.93 1.94 -7.31
N ASP A 71 -15.37 0.82 -6.74
CA ASP A 71 -15.85 0.74 -5.36
C ASP A 71 -14.68 0.59 -4.40
N ILE A 72 -14.39 1.64 -3.64
CA ILE A 72 -13.43 1.63 -2.54
C ILE A 72 -14.12 2.00 -1.23
N TYR A 73 -13.71 1.32 -0.16
CA TYR A 73 -14.14 1.62 1.21
C TYR A 73 -12.94 2.03 2.02
N THR A 74 -13.16 2.81 3.06
CA THR A 74 -12.07 3.22 3.94
C THR A 74 -12.48 3.06 5.38
N ASP A 75 -11.51 2.67 6.20
CA ASP A 75 -11.72 2.48 7.63
C ASP A 75 -10.51 3.03 8.40
N GLY A 76 -10.79 3.74 9.48
CA GLY A 76 -9.80 4.36 10.35
C GLY A 76 -9.86 3.70 11.72
N ILE A 77 -8.86 2.91 12.07
CA ILE A 77 -8.77 2.23 13.36
C ILE A 77 -7.90 3.09 14.29
N PHE A 78 -8.50 3.54 15.40
CA PHE A 78 -7.88 4.49 16.33
C PHE A 78 -7.23 3.79 17.52
N GLU A 79 -7.95 2.87 18.18
CA GLU A 79 -7.58 2.30 19.48
C GLU A 79 -6.31 1.43 19.47
N THR A 80 -5.91 0.92 18.30
CA THR A 80 -4.76 0.02 18.16
C THR A 80 -3.55 0.66 17.49
N THR A 81 -3.55 1.98 17.27
CA THR A 81 -2.42 2.66 16.63
C THR A 81 -1.27 2.77 17.64
N PRO A 82 -0.04 2.33 17.31
CA PRO A 82 1.11 2.57 18.16
C PRO A 82 1.23 4.07 18.41
N GLY A 83 1.51 4.51 19.65
CA GLY A 83 1.52 5.94 20.04
C GLY A 83 2.46 6.86 19.25
N LEU A 84 3.17 6.32 18.26
CA LEU A 84 3.98 7.03 17.27
C LEU A 84 3.16 7.63 16.11
N PHE A 85 1.95 7.12 15.86
CA PHE A 85 1.06 7.61 14.82
C PHE A 85 -0.32 7.93 15.41
N SER A 86 -0.99 8.92 14.85
CA SER A 86 -2.31 9.33 15.33
C SER A 86 -3.44 8.46 14.77
N GLN A 87 -3.18 7.72 13.70
CA GLN A 87 -4.19 6.85 13.08
C GLN A 87 -3.58 5.75 12.21
N PHE A 88 -4.22 4.58 12.24
CA PHE A 88 -4.08 3.54 11.24
C PHE A 88 -5.28 3.55 10.30
N TYR A 89 -5.04 3.87 9.04
CA TYR A 89 -6.07 4.03 8.01
C TYR A 89 -5.93 2.95 6.94
N THR A 90 -7.04 2.38 6.52
CA THR A 90 -7.06 1.30 5.56
C THR A 90 -7.99 1.62 4.39
N ILE A 91 -7.57 1.28 3.18
CA ILE A 91 -8.42 1.33 1.99
C ILE A 91 -8.68 -0.10 1.55
N HIS A 92 -9.95 -0.40 1.35
CA HIS A 92 -10.47 -1.70 0.97
C HIS A 92 -11.09 -1.66 -0.41
N VAL A 93 -11.11 -2.81 -1.06
CA VAL A 93 -11.81 -3.03 -2.32
C VAL A 93 -12.92 -4.05 -2.13
N ARG A 94 -13.99 -3.88 -2.91
CA ARG A 94 -15.00 -4.90 -3.09
C ARG A 94 -14.42 -6.04 -3.94
N TYR A 95 -14.58 -7.29 -3.49
CA TYR A 95 -14.06 -8.48 -4.16
C TYR A 95 -15.16 -9.53 -4.35
N GLN A 96 -15.00 -10.41 -5.36
CA GLN A 96 -15.95 -11.48 -5.68
C GLN A 96 -17.41 -11.02 -5.79
N GLY A 97 -17.67 -10.03 -6.65
CA GLY A 97 -19.03 -9.58 -6.98
C GLY A 97 -19.79 -8.95 -5.81
N GLY A 98 -19.09 -8.38 -4.82
CA GLY A 98 -19.73 -7.71 -3.68
C GLY A 98 -19.75 -8.48 -2.37
N LYS A 99 -19.37 -9.76 -2.38
CA LYS A 99 -19.49 -10.62 -1.19
C LYS A 99 -18.44 -10.37 -0.12
N HIS A 100 -17.28 -9.84 -0.50
CA HIS A 100 -16.17 -9.62 0.42
C HIS A 100 -15.55 -8.24 0.24
N THR A 101 -15.08 -7.68 1.34
CA THR A 101 -14.29 -6.45 1.38
C THR A 101 -12.89 -6.81 1.86
N ILE A 102 -11.87 -6.47 1.07
CA ILE A 102 -10.49 -6.87 1.35
C ILE A 102 -9.61 -5.61 1.52
N PRO A 103 -8.88 -5.47 2.64
CA PRO A 103 -7.94 -4.38 2.83
C PRO A 103 -6.77 -4.50 1.86
N CYS A 104 -6.52 -3.41 1.13
CA CYS A 104 -5.54 -3.35 0.05
C CYS A 104 -4.42 -2.34 0.30
N LEU A 105 -4.69 -1.28 1.04
CA LEU A 105 -3.69 -0.28 1.40
C LEU A 105 -3.79 0.02 2.88
N TYR A 106 -2.67 -0.09 3.58
CA TYR A 106 -2.55 0.18 5.01
C TYR A 106 -1.67 1.39 5.21
N ILE A 107 -2.14 2.36 5.99
CA ILE A 107 -1.53 3.69 6.07
C ILE A 107 -1.42 4.09 7.54
N PHE A 108 -0.21 4.32 7.99
CA PHE A 108 0.02 5.01 9.25
C PHE A 108 0.09 6.51 8.97
N MET A 109 -0.77 7.29 9.65
CA MET A 109 -0.90 8.73 9.43
C MET A 109 -0.47 9.54 10.66
N PRO A 110 0.10 10.74 10.45
CA PRO A 110 0.59 11.58 11.54
C PRO A 110 -0.52 12.32 12.27
N ASN A 111 -1.66 12.61 11.63
CA ASN A 111 -2.77 13.38 12.21
C ASN A 111 -4.07 13.21 11.40
N TRP A 112 -5.16 13.80 11.91
CA TRP A 112 -6.52 13.72 11.35
C TRP A 112 -6.87 14.90 10.41
N GLN A 113 -5.88 15.64 9.92
CA GLN A 113 -6.16 16.84 9.13
C GLN A 113 -6.63 16.47 7.72
N LYS A 114 -7.60 17.21 7.19
CA LYS A 114 -8.11 17.05 5.82
C LYS A 114 -6.98 17.03 4.78
N GLN A 115 -5.94 17.84 4.98
CA GLN A 115 -4.76 17.89 4.12
C GLN A 115 -4.02 16.55 4.08
N THR A 116 -3.98 15.81 5.19
CA THR A 116 -3.37 14.47 5.27
C THR A 116 -4.17 13.47 4.43
N TYR A 117 -5.51 13.49 4.51
CA TYR A 117 -6.36 12.67 3.65
C TYR A 117 -6.21 13.00 2.16
N ILE A 118 -6.14 14.28 1.80
CA ILE A 118 -5.90 14.70 0.40
C ILE A 118 -4.54 14.17 -0.09
N LYS A 119 -3.50 14.24 0.75
CA LYS A 119 -2.18 13.67 0.43
C LYS A 119 -2.25 12.16 0.25
N VAL A 120 -2.98 11.44 1.12
CA VAL A 120 -3.19 10.00 0.97
C VAL A 120 -3.82 9.65 -0.37
N LEU A 121 -4.87 10.36 -0.77
CA LEU A 121 -5.55 10.10 -2.05
C LEU A 121 -4.63 10.38 -3.25
N HIS A 122 -3.84 11.46 -3.21
CA HIS A 122 -2.83 11.73 -4.24
C HIS A 122 -1.74 10.66 -4.29
N LEU A 123 -1.18 10.27 -3.13
CA LEU A 123 -0.13 9.26 -3.05
C LEU A 123 -0.65 7.89 -3.49
N LYS A 124 -1.89 7.53 -3.15
CA LYS A 124 -2.58 6.36 -3.69
C LYS A 124 -2.56 6.40 -5.21
N GLN A 125 -2.95 7.51 -5.84
CA GLN A 125 -2.95 7.64 -7.29
C GLN A 125 -1.55 7.43 -7.90
N LEU A 126 -0.51 8.00 -7.30
CA LEU A 126 0.88 7.80 -7.74
C LEU A 126 1.34 6.35 -7.58
N CYS A 127 1.01 5.70 -6.46
CA CYS A 127 1.31 4.28 -6.24
C CYS A 127 0.62 3.38 -7.27
N LEU A 128 -0.62 3.71 -7.66
CA LEU A 128 -1.35 2.98 -8.70
C LEU A 128 -0.68 3.15 -10.07
N GLN A 129 -0.27 4.36 -10.44
CA GLN A 129 0.44 4.63 -11.69
C GLN A 129 1.78 3.88 -11.77
N MET A 130 2.55 3.86 -10.69
CA MET A 130 3.80 3.09 -10.62
C MET A 130 3.54 1.58 -10.73
N SER A 131 2.46 1.09 -10.12
CA SER A 131 2.08 -0.33 -10.23
C SER A 131 1.75 -0.73 -11.67
N LEU A 132 1.08 0.15 -12.43
CA LEU A 132 0.76 -0.06 -13.84
C LEU A 132 2.01 -0.10 -14.73
N LEU A 133 2.95 0.82 -14.51
CA LEU A 133 4.23 0.84 -15.22
C LEU A 133 5.03 -0.44 -14.98
N LEU A 134 5.11 -0.90 -13.73
CA LEU A 134 5.78 -2.16 -13.39
C LEU A 134 5.13 -3.36 -14.09
N LEU A 135 3.80 -3.40 -14.16
CA LEU A 135 3.07 -4.46 -14.87
C LEU A 135 3.24 -4.41 -16.38
N TYR A 136 3.33 -3.20 -16.93
CA TYR A 136 3.61 -3.02 -18.35
C TYR A 136 5.02 -3.56 -18.68
N HIS A 137 6.03 -3.19 -17.89
CA HIS A 137 7.39 -3.71 -18.07
C HIS A 137 7.50 -5.22 -17.85
N ASP A 138 6.79 -5.78 -16.87
CA ASP A 138 6.75 -7.23 -16.64
C ASP A 138 6.09 -7.98 -17.80
N ARG A 139 5.01 -7.42 -18.38
CA ARG A 139 4.38 -7.96 -19.59
C ARG A 139 5.31 -7.92 -20.81
N LEU A 140 6.05 -6.85 -21.00
CA LEU A 140 7.06 -6.76 -22.07
C LEU A 140 8.19 -7.79 -21.89
N ARG A 141 8.59 -8.06 -20.64
CA ARG A 141 9.62 -9.06 -20.32
C ARG A 141 9.16 -10.51 -20.45
N THR A 142 7.88 -10.77 -20.18
CA THR A 142 7.32 -12.14 -20.14
C THR A 142 6.58 -12.55 -21.43
N GLY A 143 6.45 -11.66 -22.41
CA GLY A 143 5.87 -11.95 -23.72
C GLY A 143 4.36 -12.30 -23.70
N ARG A 144 3.66 -12.12 -22.57
CA ARG A 144 2.22 -12.44 -22.45
C ARG A 144 1.35 -11.28 -22.91
N SER A 145 0.84 -11.37 -24.14
CA SER A 145 -0.26 -10.56 -24.68
C SER A 145 -1.61 -11.02 -24.12
N GLY A 146 -1.91 -10.64 -22.88
CA GLY A 146 -3.27 -10.76 -22.33
C GLY A 146 -3.99 -9.43 -22.42
N SER A 147 -5.03 -9.35 -23.25
CA SER A 147 -5.98 -8.23 -23.29
C SER A 147 -6.59 -8.00 -21.90
N PHE A 148 -6.70 -6.73 -21.50
CA PHE A 148 -7.59 -6.37 -20.40
C PHE A 148 -9.00 -6.83 -20.79
N PRO A 149 -9.77 -7.51 -19.92
CA PRO A 149 -11.20 -7.60 -20.15
C PRO A 149 -11.74 -6.16 -20.13
N ALA A 150 -12.21 -5.73 -21.30
CA ALA A 150 -13.01 -4.53 -21.43
C ALA A 150 -14.23 -4.68 -20.50
N SER A 151 -14.46 -3.65 -19.68
CA SER A 151 -15.76 -3.23 -19.16
C SER A 151 -16.84 -4.32 -19.00
N MET A 152 -17.17 -4.69 -17.76
CA MET A 152 -18.57 -5.02 -17.45
C MET A 152 -19.35 -3.70 -17.41
N THR A 153 -19.85 -3.29 -18.57
CA THR A 153 -21.06 -2.48 -18.68
C THR A 153 -22.27 -3.40 -18.45
N GLU A 154 -23.11 -2.99 -17.49
CA GLU A 154 -24.55 -3.27 -17.33
C GLU A 154 -25.04 -4.71 -17.15
N SER A 155 -25.68 -4.95 -15.99
CA SER A 155 -27.13 -5.21 -15.93
C SER A 155 -27.68 -4.74 -14.58
#